data_AF-A0A1C6K874-F1
#
_entry.id   AF-A0A1C6K874-F1
#
_cell.length_a   1.000
_cell.length_b   1.000
_cell.length_c   1.000
_cell.angle_alpha   90.00
_cell.angle_beta   90.00
_cell.angle_gamma   90.00
#
_symmetry.space_group_name_H-M   'P 1'
#
loop_
_entity.id
_entity.type
_entity.pdbx_description
1 polymer ?
#
loop_
_entity_poly.entity_id
_entity_poly.type
_entity_poly.pdbx_seq_one_letter_code
_entity_poly.pdbx_strand_id
1 'polypeptide(L)' 'MKIVKVIINNRVYQMERKNINGFLESIKEYVVLGIYAVEKNNIVEIKRDVLPSKTKLKEEIRKYKAQGYKVYSNG' A
#
# COMPACT_ATOMS: atom_id res chain seq x y z
N MET A 1 17.72 -5.20 13.19
CA MET A 1 16.92 -5.70 12.04
C MET A 1 15.47 -5.27 12.27
N LYS A 2 14.85 -4.50 11.37
CA LYS A 2 13.47 -4.00 11.60
C LYS A 2 12.47 -4.92 10.92
N ILE A 3 11.70 -5.66 11.74
CA ILE A 3 10.61 -6.52 11.27
C ILE A 3 9.36 -5.67 11.06
N VAL A 4 8.57 -6.01 10.07
CA VAL A 4 7.32 -5.36 9.67
C VAL A 4 6.25 -6.42 9.48
N LYS A 5 5.02 -6.09 9.87
CA LYS A 5 3.86 -6.93 9.58
C LYS A 5 3.33 -6.56 8.21
N VAL A 6 3.07 -7.56 7.38
CA VAL A 6 2.51 -7.37 6.04
C VAL A 6 1.20 -8.12 5.93
N ILE A 7 0.13 -7.42 5.60
CA ILE A 7 -1.20 -7.99 5.41
C ILE A 7 -1.43 -8.18 3.91
N ILE A 8 -1.70 -9.42 3.51
CA ILE A 8 -2.03 -9.80 2.13
C ILE A 8 -3.27 -10.69 2.19
N ASN A 9 -4.38 -10.28 1.58
CA ASN A 9 -5.64 -11.04 1.56
C ASN A 9 -6.00 -11.62 2.94
N ASN A 10 -6.02 -10.75 3.96
CA ASN A 10 -6.33 -11.08 5.37
C ASN A 10 -5.34 -12.03 6.07
N ARG A 11 -4.23 -12.38 5.43
CA ARG A 11 -3.13 -13.14 6.04
C ARG A 11 -2.05 -12.19 6.51
N VAL A 12 -1.47 -12.46 7.67
CA VAL A 12 -0.40 -11.65 8.26
C VAL A 12 0.93 -12.38 8.10
N TYR A 13 1.88 -11.70 7.47
CA TYR A 13 3.25 -12.14 7.31
C TYR A 13 4.17 -11.25 8.11
N GLN A 14 5.34 -11.78 8.47
CA GLN A 14 6.43 -10.99 9.03
C GLN A 14 7.62 -11.06 8.09
N MET A 15 8.19 -9.90 7.76
CA MET A 15 9.38 -9.82 6.93
C MET A 15 10.27 -8.68 7.37
N GLU A 16 11.52 -8.71 6.93
CA GLU A 16 12.42 -7.59 7.13
C GLU A 16 12.00 -6.40 6.27
N ARG A 17 12.12 -5.19 6.83
CA ARG A 17 11.78 -3.95 6.13
C ARG A 17 12.53 -3.78 4.80
N LYS A 18 13.77 -4.26 4.72
CA LYS A 18 14.58 -4.19 3.49
C LYS A 18 13.94 -4.97 2.33
N ASN A 19 13.23 -6.06 2.63
CA ASN A 19 12.59 -6.92 1.63
C ASN A 19 11.25 -6.35 1.14
N ILE A 20 10.61 -5.46 1.91
CA ILE A 20 9.34 -4.83 1.50
C ILE A 20 9.52 -3.99 0.24
N ASN A 21 10.60 -3.22 0.12
CA ASN A 21 10.74 -2.27 -0.98
C ASN A 21 10.74 -2.97 -2.35
N GLY A 22 11.48 -4.09 -2.48
CA GLY A 22 11.46 -4.89 -3.71
C GLY A 22 10.08 -5.48 -3.99
N PHE A 23 9.41 -5.99 -2.96
CA PHE A 23 8.06 -6.54 -3.09
C PHE A 23 7.03 -5.47 -3.50
N LEU A 24 7.10 -4.26 -2.93
CA LEU A 24 6.24 -3.13 -3.29
C LEU A 24 6.41 -2.72 -4.76
N GLU A 25 7.64 -2.75 -5.27
CA GLU A 25 7.90 -2.44 -6.69
C GLU A 25 7.29 -3.50 -7.61
N SER A 26 7.38 -4.78 -7.26
CA SER A 26 6.76 -5.86 -8.03
C SER A 26 5.22 -5.76 -8.06
N ILE A 27 4.57 -5.38 -6.96
CA ILE A 27 3.10 -5.29 -6.93
C ILE A 27 2.55 -4.02 -7.60
N LYS A 28 3.36 -2.97 -7.70
CA LYS A 28 3.00 -1.69 -8.31
C LYS A 28 2.50 -1.89 -9.75
N GLU A 29 3.09 -2.82 -10.48
CA GLU A 29 2.75 -3.12 -11.87
C GLU A 29 1.31 -3.66 -12.04
N TYR A 30 0.73 -4.26 -10.99
CA TYR A 30 -0.62 -4.85 -11.05
C TYR A 30 -1.76 -3.84 -10.86
N VAL A 31 -1.43 -2.57 -10.58
CA VAL A 31 -2.41 -1.49 -10.36
C VAL A 31 -2.08 -0.31 -11.29
N VAL A 32 -2.75 -0.22 -12.43
CA VAL A 32 -2.47 0.85 -13.42
C VAL A 32 -2.82 2.24 -12.90
N LEU A 33 -4.00 2.36 -12.25
CA LEU A 33 -4.49 3.60 -11.65
C LEU A 33 -5.18 3.25 -10.32
N GLY A 34 -4.58 3.62 -9.19
CA GLY A 34 -5.08 3.13 -7.91
C GLY A 34 -4.07 3.10 -6.76
N ILE A 35 -4.45 2.42 -5.69
CA ILE A 35 -3.64 2.23 -4.48
C ILE A 35 -3.20 0.76 -4.42
N TYR A 36 -1.88 0.52 -4.34
CA TYR A 36 -1.31 -0.83 -4.27
C TYR A 36 -0.81 -1.19 -2.88
N ALA A 37 -0.60 -0.22 -1.98
CA ALA A 37 -0.34 -0.49 -0.57
C ALA A 37 -0.66 0.72 0.32
N VAL A 38 -0.91 0.47 1.60
CA VAL A 38 -0.94 1.48 2.66
C VAL A 38 -0.09 1.04 3.85
N GLU A 39 0.54 1.98 4.54
CA GLU A 39 1.39 1.69 5.69
C GLU A 39 1.04 2.59 6.88
N LYS A 40 0.90 2.01 8.06
CA LYS A 40 0.74 2.72 9.33
C LYS A 40 1.24 1.85 10.47
N ASN A 41 1.87 2.45 11.48
CA ASN A 41 2.30 1.75 12.70
C ASN A 41 3.11 0.47 12.43
N ASN A 42 4.01 0.50 11.44
CA ASN A 42 4.87 -0.63 11.06
C ASN A 42 4.09 -1.85 10.51
N ILE A 43 2.85 -1.63 10.06
CA ILE A 43 2.01 -2.57 9.33
C ILE A 43 1.88 -2.04 7.90
N VAL A 44 2.20 -2.89 6.92
CA VAL A 44 1.98 -2.64 5.51
C VAL A 44 0.81 -3.52 5.06
N GLU A 45 -0.24 -2.92 4.54
CA GLU A 45 -1.36 -3.64 3.94
C GLU A 45 -1.25 -3.53 2.43
N ILE A 46 -1.20 -4.68 1.77
CA ILE A 46 -1.18 -4.77 0.32
C ILE A 46 -2.60 -4.68 -0.19
N LYS A 47 -2.81 -3.81 -1.19
CA LYS A 47 -4.12 -3.55 -1.77
C LYS A 47 -4.07 -3.77 -3.28
N ARG A 48 -5.25 -3.92 -3.88
CA ARG A 48 -5.45 -3.91 -5.34
C ARG A 48 -6.61 -2.99 -5.69
N ASP A 49 -6.57 -1.77 -5.15
CA ASP A 49 -7.65 -0.81 -5.32
C ASP A 49 -7.48 -0.12 -6.68
N VAL A 50 -8.14 -0.63 -7.71
CA VAL A 50 -8.20 0.03 -9.02
C VAL A 50 -9.28 1.10 -8.98
N LEU A 51 -8.91 2.34 -9.29
CA LEU A 51 -9.81 3.50 -9.20
C LEU A 51 -10.18 4.01 -10.59
N PRO A 52 -11.41 4.52 -10.78
CA PRO A 52 -11.93 4.87 -12.10
C PRO A 52 -11.37 6.18 -12.66
N SER A 53 -10.74 7.02 -11.82
CA SER A 53 -10.21 8.31 -12.25
C SER A 53 -9.15 8.86 -11.30
N LYS A 54 -8.33 9.79 -11.81
CA LYS A 54 -7.36 10.55 -11.00
C LYS A 54 -8.01 11.35 -9.87
N THR A 55 -9.24 11.84 -10.08
CA THR A 55 -10.00 12.56 -9.05
C THR A 55 -10.36 11.63 -7.90
N LYS A 56 -10.90 10.45 -8.19
CA LYS A 56 -11.21 9.44 -7.16
C LYS A 56 -9.95 8.96 -6.43
N LEU A 57 -8.84 8.81 -7.14
CA LEU A 57 -7.55 8.52 -6.52
C LEU A 57 -7.12 9.59 -5.52
N LYS A 58 -7.19 10.88 -5.89
CA LYS A 58 -6.83 11.98 -4.98
C LYS A 58 -7.74 12.02 -3.75
N GLU A 59 -9.05 11.79 -3.92
CA GLU A 59 -9.99 11.69 -2.80
C GLU A 59 -9.58 10.57 -1.83
N GLU A 60 -9.28 9.38 -2.34
CA GLU A 60 -8.96 8.22 -1.51
C GLU A 60 -7.61 8.37 -0.79
N ILE A 61 -6.58 8.87 -1.49
CA ILE A 61 -5.28 9.21 -0.88
C ILE A 61 -5.48 10.20 0.27
N ARG A 62 -6.33 11.23 0.11
CA ARG A 62 -6.60 12.22 1.17
C ARG A 62 -7.26 11.58 2.39
N LYS A 63 -8.23 10.68 2.20
CA LYS A 63 -8.88 9.95 3.31
C LYS A 63 -7.88 9.10 4.10
N TYR A 64 -7.00 8.37 3.42
CA TYR A 64 -5.97 7.58 4.08
C TYR A 64 -4.95 8.45 4.81
N LYS A 65 -4.48 9.52 4.18
CA LYS A 65 -3.54 10.46 4.81
C LYS A 65 -4.14 11.16 6.03
N ALA A 66 -5.41 11.54 5.99
CA ALA A 66 -6.13 12.11 7.14
C ALA A 66 -6.18 11.14 8.33
N GLN A 67 -6.17 9.84 8.07
CA GLN A 67 -6.09 8.80 9.09
C GLN A 67 -4.64 8.46 9.50
N GLY A 68 -3.63 9.17 8.98
CA GLY A 68 -2.22 8.97 9.30
C GLY A 68 -1.54 7.80 8.56
N TYR A 69 -2.12 7.33 7.45
CA TYR A 69 -1.47 6.32 6.61
C TYR A 69 -0.50 6.95 5.62
N LYS A 70 0.64 6.28 5.40
CA LYS A 70 1.44 6.43 4.18
C LYS A 70 0.74 5.64 3.07
N VAL A 71 0.60 6.24 1.90
CA VAL A 71 -0.13 5.65 0.77
C VAL A 71 0.82 5.43 -0.40
N TYR A 72 0.73 4.26 -1.01
CA TYR A 72 1.46 3.86 -2.20
C TYR A 72 0.48 3.70 -3.36
N SER A 73 0.62 4.53 -4.39
CA SER A 73 -0.38 4.67 -5.45
C SER A 73 0.23 4.97 -6.81
N ASN A 74 -0.49 4.60 -7.87
CA ASN A 74 -0.22 4.96 -9.27
C ASN A 74 -1.36 5.87 -9.78
N GLY A 75 -1.02 6.96 -10.48
CA GLY A 75 -1.93 8.11 -10.67
C GLY A 75 -1.81 8.86 -11.99
#